data_AF-A0A7X0TVL3-F1
#
_entry.id   AF-A0A7X0TVL3-F1
#
_cell.length_a   1.000
_cell.length_b   1.000
_cell.length_c   1.000
_cell.angle_alpha   90.00
_cell.angle_beta   90.00
_cell.angle_gamma   90.00
#
_symmetry.space_group_name_H-M   'P 1'
#
loop_
_entity.id
_entity.type
_entity.pdbx_description
1 polymer ?
#
loop_
_entity_poly.entity_id
_entity_poly.type
_entity_poly.pdbx_seq_one_letter_code
_entity_poly.pdbx_strand_id
1 'polypeptide(L)'
;MPGTGTQAFWIDATRVGAQEHYGEHLRTWRHAFAAGAGEPAAEGVTLDPLHFALGAWEVANRPVADPPYVRRHPRVLDATCHRPEKAPGMLAVVELAVPAPVRVPDGWAQWQGGDAFTAPPYERPTALTTLELRVPLPVDRLPTPTRARASGLPNLDDAQAALEALVAELNAVVIPFLHELEASR
;
A
#
# COMPACT_ATOMS: atom_id res chain seq x y z
N MET A 1 7.27 22.31 1.68
CA MET A 1 7.60 20.90 1.46
C MET A 1 7.22 20.12 2.71
N PRO A 2 5.94 19.74 2.90
CA PRO A 2 5.52 19.04 4.11
C PRO A 2 5.62 17.53 3.91
N GLY A 3 6.37 16.84 4.78
CA GLY A 3 6.09 15.44 5.15
C GLY A 3 6.97 14.32 4.60
N THR A 4 7.92 14.55 3.69
CA THR A 4 8.60 13.45 2.97
C THR A 4 9.64 12.64 3.77
N GLY A 5 9.87 12.93 5.07
CA GLY A 5 10.95 12.29 5.84
C GLY A 5 10.54 11.48 7.07
N THR A 6 9.24 11.22 7.31
CA THR A 6 8.82 10.54 8.56
C THR A 6 7.83 9.41 8.35
N GLN A 7 7.23 9.26 7.17
CA GLN A 7 6.25 8.22 6.89
C GLN A 7 6.68 7.37 5.70
N ALA A 8 6.49 6.05 5.81
CA ALA A 8 6.66 5.13 4.69
C ALA A 8 5.47 5.20 3.72
N PHE A 9 4.27 5.42 4.25
CA PHE A 9 3.01 5.52 3.51
C PHE A 9 2.12 6.63 4.07
N TRP A 10 1.38 7.33 3.20
CA TRP A 10 0.39 8.33 3.62
C TRP A 10 -0.78 8.41 2.64
N ILE A 11 -1.95 8.81 3.15
CA ILE A 11 -3.14 9.02 2.34
C ILE A 11 -3.12 10.45 1.80
N ASP A 12 -3.22 10.63 0.49
CA ASP A 12 -3.19 11.94 -0.18
C ASP A 12 -4.56 12.63 -0.17
N ALA A 13 -5.26 12.61 0.97
CA ALA A 13 -6.60 13.19 1.11
C ALA A 13 -6.61 14.73 1.02
N THR A 14 -5.46 15.38 1.23
CA THR A 14 -5.34 16.85 1.21
C THR A 14 -5.21 17.43 -0.19
N ARG A 15 -4.93 16.59 -1.21
CA ARG A 15 -4.92 17.01 -2.60
C ARG A 15 -6.37 17.20 -3.07
N VAL A 16 -6.62 18.37 -3.69
CA VAL A 16 -7.94 18.72 -4.22
C VAL A 16 -8.45 17.62 -5.16
N GLY A 17 -9.65 17.09 -4.88
CA GLY A 17 -10.31 16.06 -5.68
C GLY A 17 -9.86 14.62 -5.40
N ALA A 18 -8.88 14.37 -4.51
CA ALA A 18 -8.34 13.03 -4.29
C ALA A 18 -9.35 12.09 -3.62
N GLN A 19 -10.10 12.58 -2.64
CA GLN A 19 -11.12 11.81 -1.94
C GLN A 19 -12.32 11.50 -2.86
N GLU A 20 -12.76 12.46 -3.66
CA GLU A 20 -13.83 12.27 -4.63
C GLU A 20 -13.44 11.22 -5.67
N HIS A 21 -12.22 11.33 -6.23
CA HIS A 21 -11.70 10.38 -7.20
C HIS A 21 -11.55 8.97 -6.62
N TYR A 22 -11.08 8.86 -5.37
CA TYR A 22 -11.03 7.57 -4.69
C TYR A 22 -12.43 6.97 -4.51
N GLY A 23 -13.43 7.80 -4.14
CA GLY A 23 -14.82 7.39 -4.06
C GLY A 23 -15.41 6.92 -5.40
N GLU A 24 -15.03 7.53 -6.52
CA GLU A 24 -15.41 7.08 -7.87
C GLU A 24 -14.80 5.73 -8.22
N HIS A 25 -13.51 5.53 -7.88
CA HIS A 25 -12.84 4.26 -8.07
C HIS A 25 -13.45 3.14 -7.22
N LEU A 26 -13.77 3.41 -5.95
CA LEU A 26 -14.47 2.44 -5.09
C LEU A 26 -15.79 1.95 -5.69
N ARG A 27 -16.58 2.85 -6.32
CA ARG A 27 -17.83 2.49 -6.99
C ARG A 27 -17.60 1.67 -8.25
N THR A 28 -16.58 2.03 -9.03
CA THR A 28 -16.20 1.33 -10.26
C THR A 28 -15.67 -0.07 -9.96
N TRP A 29 -14.88 -0.20 -8.90
CA TRP A 29 -14.24 -1.42 -8.43
C TRP A 29 -15.04 -2.13 -7.32
N ARG A 30 -16.35 -1.93 -7.26
CA ARG A 30 -17.22 -2.54 -6.23
C ARG A 30 -17.12 -4.06 -6.12
N HIS A 31 -16.68 -4.74 -7.18
CA HIS A 31 -16.47 -6.18 -7.19
C HIS A 31 -15.36 -6.64 -6.24
N ALA A 32 -14.37 -5.78 -5.94
CA ALA A 32 -13.33 -6.01 -4.94
C ALA A 32 -13.88 -6.07 -3.49
N PHE A 33 -15.16 -5.69 -3.31
CA PHE A 33 -15.86 -5.72 -2.03
C PHE A 33 -17.02 -6.74 -2.03
N ALA A 34 -17.17 -7.53 -3.10
CA ALA A 34 -18.26 -8.49 -3.20
C ALA A 34 -18.02 -9.64 -2.21
N ALA A 35 -18.99 -9.89 -1.32
CA ALA A 35 -18.86 -10.94 -0.32
C ALA A 35 -18.74 -12.34 -0.95
N GLY A 36 -17.80 -13.12 -0.46
CA GLY A 36 -17.64 -14.54 -0.78
C GLY A 36 -18.70 -15.42 -0.12
N ALA A 37 -18.75 -16.68 -0.55
CA ALA A 37 -19.67 -17.66 0.03
C ALA A 37 -19.39 -17.88 1.53
N GLY A 38 -20.39 -17.65 2.38
CA GLY A 38 -20.29 -17.83 3.83
C GLY A 38 -19.66 -16.64 4.58
N GLU A 39 -19.32 -15.57 3.88
CA GLU A 39 -18.80 -14.33 4.47
C GLU A 39 -19.94 -13.46 5.02
N PRO A 40 -19.77 -12.78 6.17
CA PRO A 40 -20.74 -11.79 6.62
C PRO A 40 -20.85 -10.66 5.58
N ALA A 41 -22.08 -10.29 5.23
CA ALA A 41 -22.33 -9.34 4.16
C ALA A 41 -23.57 -8.49 4.41
N ALA A 42 -23.56 -7.27 3.87
CA ALA A 42 -24.73 -6.42 3.75
C ALA A 42 -24.93 -6.04 2.29
N GLU A 43 -26.07 -6.44 1.70
CA GLU A 43 -26.44 -6.06 0.33
C GLU A 43 -25.38 -6.44 -0.72
N GLY A 44 -24.71 -7.57 -0.51
CA GLY A 44 -23.65 -8.10 -1.38
C GLY A 44 -22.25 -7.54 -1.11
N VAL A 45 -22.12 -6.53 -0.25
CA VAL A 45 -20.83 -5.99 0.18
C VAL A 45 -20.33 -6.75 1.40
N THR A 46 -19.05 -7.13 1.41
CA THR A 46 -18.41 -7.81 2.55
C THR A 46 -18.44 -6.96 3.82
N LEU A 47 -18.69 -7.62 4.96
CA LEU A 47 -18.50 -7.08 6.30
C LEU A 47 -17.26 -7.66 7.01
N ASP A 48 -16.48 -8.50 6.33
CA ASP A 48 -15.20 -8.99 6.85
C ASP A 48 -14.17 -7.85 6.83
N PRO A 49 -13.61 -7.46 7.99
CA PRO A 49 -12.66 -6.33 8.06
C PRO A 49 -11.44 -6.51 7.15
N LEU A 50 -10.94 -7.74 7.05
CA LEU A 50 -9.76 -8.06 6.23
C LEU A 50 -10.08 -7.95 4.74
N HIS A 51 -11.12 -8.62 4.24
CA HIS A 51 -11.50 -8.52 2.83
C HIS A 51 -11.77 -7.07 2.44
N PHE A 52 -12.53 -6.34 3.27
CA PHE A 52 -12.84 -4.94 3.01
C PHE A 52 -11.58 -4.06 2.94
N ALA A 53 -10.64 -4.23 3.88
CA ALA A 53 -9.38 -3.48 3.88
C ALA A 53 -8.49 -3.80 2.67
N LEU A 54 -8.44 -5.07 2.23
CA LEU A 54 -7.70 -5.46 1.03
C LEU A 54 -8.29 -4.84 -0.23
N GLY A 55 -9.61 -4.84 -0.38
CA GLY A 55 -10.28 -4.15 -1.49
C GLY A 55 -10.03 -2.64 -1.46
N ALA A 56 -10.09 -2.02 -0.28
CA ALA A 56 -9.78 -0.60 -0.11
C ALA A 56 -8.33 -0.28 -0.50
N TRP A 57 -7.38 -1.13 -0.10
CA TRP A 57 -5.95 -1.01 -0.44
C TRP A 57 -5.71 -1.15 -1.94
N GLU A 58 -6.28 -2.17 -2.58
CA GLU A 58 -6.13 -2.41 -4.02
C GLU A 58 -6.62 -1.20 -4.83
N VAL A 59 -7.81 -0.69 -4.49
CA VAL A 59 -8.39 0.48 -5.17
C VAL A 59 -7.58 1.75 -4.96
N ALA A 60 -6.90 1.88 -3.82
CA ALA A 60 -6.13 3.08 -3.49
C ALA A 60 -4.76 3.13 -4.16
N ASN A 61 -4.29 2.03 -4.73
CA ASN A 61 -2.96 1.88 -5.30
C ASN A 61 -3.01 1.70 -6.82
N ARG A 62 -1.84 1.77 -7.46
CA ARG A 62 -1.69 1.40 -8.88
C ARG A 62 -1.86 -0.12 -9.06
N PRO A 63 -2.34 -0.59 -10.22
CA PRO A 63 -2.71 0.19 -11.41
C PRO A 63 -4.14 0.77 -11.36
N VAL A 64 -4.91 0.52 -10.30
CA VAL A 64 -6.32 0.93 -10.20
C VAL A 64 -6.47 2.45 -10.15
N ALA A 65 -5.68 3.11 -9.31
CA ALA A 65 -5.66 4.57 -9.17
C ALA A 65 -4.39 5.18 -9.79
N ASP A 66 -4.58 6.15 -10.69
CA ASP A 66 -3.49 7.01 -11.18
C ASP A 66 -3.92 8.48 -11.20
N PRO A 67 -3.33 9.35 -10.34
CA PRO A 67 -2.33 9.04 -9.33
C PRO A 67 -2.91 8.22 -8.16
N PRO A 68 -2.08 7.39 -7.48
CA PRO A 68 -2.54 6.57 -6.36
C PRO A 68 -2.96 7.45 -5.17
N TYR A 69 -3.99 6.99 -4.47
CA TYR A 69 -4.56 7.65 -3.29
C TYR A 69 -3.70 7.41 -2.04
N VAL A 70 -3.11 6.21 -1.91
CA VAL A 70 -2.02 5.94 -0.97
C VAL A 70 -0.69 6.25 -1.65
N ARG A 71 0.04 7.18 -1.07
CA ARG A 71 1.39 7.55 -1.50
C ARG A 71 2.41 6.83 -0.63
N ARG A 72 3.63 6.71 -1.15
CA ARG A 72 4.71 5.98 -0.50
C ARG A 72 6.02 6.74 -0.56
N HIS A 73 6.87 6.47 0.42
CA HIS A 73 8.21 7.03 0.50
C HIS A 73 9.03 6.64 -0.75
N PRO A 74 9.92 7.52 -1.27
CA PRO A 74 10.66 7.28 -2.51
C PRO A 74 11.42 5.95 -2.58
N ARG A 75 11.90 5.43 -1.45
CA ARG A 75 12.60 4.13 -1.37
C ARG A 75 11.68 2.92 -1.45
N VAL A 76 10.38 3.08 -1.21
CA VAL A 76 9.39 2.00 -1.30
C VAL A 76 9.09 1.77 -2.78
N LEU A 77 9.64 0.67 -3.31
CA LEU A 77 9.50 0.27 -4.71
C LEU A 77 8.14 -0.37 -4.98
N ASP A 78 7.68 -1.20 -4.05
CA ASP A 78 6.37 -1.80 -4.09
C ASP A 78 5.83 -2.12 -2.70
N ALA A 79 4.50 -2.23 -2.60
CA ALA A 79 3.81 -2.64 -1.39
C ALA A 79 2.49 -3.33 -1.72
N THR A 80 2.41 -4.62 -1.42
CA THR A 80 1.20 -5.42 -1.61
C THR A 80 0.69 -5.94 -0.27
N CYS A 81 -0.63 -6.01 -0.13
CA CYS A 81 -1.28 -6.67 1.00
C CYS A 81 -2.21 -7.75 0.42
N HIS A 82 -2.17 -8.94 0.99
CA HIS A 82 -3.05 -10.03 0.57
C HIS A 82 -3.31 -11.02 1.70
N ARG A 83 -4.32 -11.87 1.52
CA ARG A 83 -4.56 -13.02 2.40
C ARG A 83 -3.71 -14.21 1.90
N PRO A 84 -2.75 -14.72 2.68
CA PRO A 84 -1.96 -15.87 2.28
C PRO A 84 -2.82 -17.15 2.29
N GLU A 85 -2.61 -18.05 1.33
CA GLU A 85 -3.40 -19.29 1.20
C GLU A 85 -3.23 -20.24 2.41
N LYS A 86 -2.04 -20.25 3.01
CA LYS A 86 -1.62 -21.25 4.01
C LYS A 86 -1.52 -20.71 5.43
N ALA A 87 -1.89 -19.45 5.66
CA ALA A 87 -1.81 -18.83 6.97
C ALA A 87 -3.04 -17.95 7.24
N PRO A 88 -3.53 -17.90 8.50
CA PRO A 88 -4.58 -16.98 8.86
C PRO A 88 -4.05 -15.53 8.85
N GLY A 89 -4.93 -14.59 8.53
CA GLY A 89 -4.66 -13.15 8.63
C GLY A 89 -4.20 -12.51 7.32
N MET A 90 -3.46 -11.41 7.46
CA MET A 90 -2.98 -10.58 6.35
C MET A 90 -1.46 -10.66 6.26
N LEU A 91 -0.94 -10.72 5.05
CA LEU A 91 0.48 -10.57 4.75
C LEU A 91 0.70 -9.28 3.96
N ALA A 92 1.53 -8.40 4.49
CA ALA A 92 2.12 -7.31 3.73
C ALA A 92 3.47 -7.73 3.15
N VAL A 93 3.72 -7.40 1.90
CA VAL A 93 5.01 -7.56 1.23
C VAL A 93 5.45 -6.19 0.75
N VAL A 94 6.56 -5.68 1.29
CA VAL A 94 7.09 -4.34 0.98
C VAL A 94 8.49 -4.48 0.42
N GLU A 95 8.72 -3.90 -0.76
CA GLU A 95 10.03 -3.86 -1.41
C GLU A 95 10.68 -2.49 -1.23
N LEU A 96 11.92 -2.48 -0.73
CA LEU A 96 12.71 -1.28 -0.50
C LEU A 96 13.95 -1.26 -1.39
N ALA A 97 14.25 -0.12 -1.99
CA ALA A 97 15.54 0.15 -2.61
C ALA A 97 16.61 0.37 -1.55
N VAL A 98 17.61 -0.52 -1.52
CA VAL A 98 18.71 -0.49 -0.54
C VAL A 98 20.08 -0.39 -1.22
N PRO A 99 21.12 0.10 -0.52
CA PRO A 99 22.49 0.02 -1.00
C PRO A 99 22.93 -1.43 -1.24
N ALA A 100 23.86 -1.63 -2.17
CA ALA A 100 24.43 -2.95 -2.40
C ALA A 100 25.28 -3.40 -1.18
N PRO A 101 25.11 -4.63 -0.68
CA PRO A 101 25.90 -5.16 0.44
C PRO A 101 27.33 -5.52 0.02
N VAL A 102 27.62 -5.48 -1.28
CA VAL A 102 28.92 -5.76 -1.89
C VAL A 102 29.36 -4.57 -2.73
N ARG A 103 30.67 -4.43 -2.92
CA ARG A 103 31.21 -3.42 -3.83
C ARG A 103 30.76 -3.73 -5.26
N VAL A 104 30.01 -2.80 -5.84
CA VAL A 104 29.60 -2.86 -7.26
C VAL A 104 30.77 -2.38 -8.13
N PRO A 105 31.14 -3.11 -9.21
CA PRO A 105 32.20 -2.68 -10.11
C PRO A 105 31.87 -1.39 -10.85
N ASP A 106 32.91 -0.67 -11.28
CA ASP A 106 32.75 0.53 -12.09
C ASP A 106 31.98 0.25 -13.38
N GLY A 107 31.15 1.21 -13.81
CA GLY A 107 30.33 1.11 -15.02
C GLY A 107 28.95 0.49 -14.82
N TRP A 108 28.66 -0.11 -13.67
CA TRP A 108 27.32 -0.61 -13.32
C TRP A 108 26.48 0.49 -12.70
N ALA A 109 25.28 0.73 -13.24
CA ALA A 109 24.34 1.67 -12.66
C ALA A 109 23.57 1.04 -11.49
N GLN A 110 23.21 1.86 -10.50
CA GLN A 110 22.45 1.47 -9.32
C GLN A 110 21.15 2.28 -9.24
N TRP A 111 20.33 2.03 -8.24
CA TRP A 111 19.12 2.81 -8.01
C TRP A 111 19.40 4.32 -8.03
N GLN A 112 18.61 5.07 -8.79
CA GLN A 112 18.71 6.52 -8.86
C GLN A 112 17.72 7.13 -7.88
N GLY A 113 18.21 7.92 -6.91
CA GLY A 113 17.37 8.62 -5.95
C GLY A 113 16.85 9.97 -6.48
N GLY A 114 15.90 10.55 -5.75
CA GLY A 114 15.24 11.80 -6.08
C GLY A 114 13.88 11.84 -5.39
N ASP A 115 12.85 12.34 -6.08
CA ASP A 115 11.45 12.27 -5.63
C ASP A 115 10.89 10.83 -5.63
N ALA A 116 11.54 9.91 -6.35
CA ALA A 116 11.28 8.47 -6.35
C ALA A 116 12.59 7.71 -6.64
N PHE A 117 12.74 6.50 -6.10
CA PHE A 117 13.80 5.59 -6.54
C PHE A 117 13.40 4.92 -7.85
N THR A 118 14.19 5.12 -8.91
CA THR A 118 13.93 4.56 -10.23
C THR A 118 15.05 3.64 -10.68
N ALA A 119 14.68 2.54 -11.33
CA ALA A 119 15.65 1.69 -12.01
C ALA A 119 16.29 2.48 -13.17
N PRO A 120 17.61 2.37 -13.37
CA PRO A 120 18.27 2.95 -14.53
C PRO A 120 17.73 2.35 -15.85
N PRO A 121 17.92 3.04 -16.99
CA PRO A 121 17.58 2.50 -18.31
C PRO A 121 18.27 1.16 -18.59
N TYR A 122 17.59 0.29 -19.34
CA TYR A 122 18.06 -1.05 -19.69
C TYR A 122 19.28 -1.08 -20.63
N GLU A 123 19.72 0.05 -21.18
CA GLU A 123 20.87 0.10 -22.11
C GLU A 123 22.23 0.00 -21.41
N ARG A 124 22.27 -0.08 -20.07
CA ARG A 124 23.51 -0.14 -19.28
C ARG A 124 23.46 -1.31 -18.31
N PRO A 125 24.61 -1.92 -17.96
CA PRO A 125 24.62 -2.93 -16.89
C PRO A 125 24.16 -2.29 -15.58
N THR A 126 23.23 -2.95 -14.87
CA THR A 126 22.64 -2.44 -13.64
C THR A 126 22.76 -3.45 -12.49
N ALA A 127 23.19 -2.99 -11.32
CA ALA A 127 23.22 -3.77 -10.09
C ALA A 127 22.24 -3.13 -9.10
N LEU A 128 21.04 -3.68 -9.03
CA LEU A 128 19.97 -3.22 -8.15
C LEU A 128 19.87 -4.14 -6.95
N THR A 129 19.77 -3.56 -5.76
CA THR A 129 19.57 -4.33 -4.52
C THR A 129 18.24 -3.92 -3.91
N THR A 130 17.41 -4.93 -3.66
CA THR A 130 16.08 -4.77 -3.06
C THR A 130 16.04 -5.55 -1.76
N LEU A 131 15.46 -4.95 -0.72
CA LEU A 131 15.09 -5.63 0.51
C LEU A 131 13.59 -5.88 0.48
N GLU A 132 13.18 -7.14 0.60
CA GLU A 132 11.77 -7.54 0.70
C GLU A 132 11.42 -7.82 2.16
N LEU A 133 10.42 -7.11 2.67
CA LEU A 133 9.87 -7.31 4.00
C LEU A 133 8.55 -8.09 3.88
N ARG A 134 8.48 -9.29 4.47
CA ARG A 134 7.26 -10.10 4.57
C ARG A 134 6.73 -10.04 5.98
N VAL A 135 5.60 -9.36 6.17
CA VAL A 135 5.14 -8.97 7.50
C VAL A 135 3.69 -9.43 7.70
N PRO A 136 3.45 -10.39 8.60
CA PRO A 136 2.10 -10.67 9.07
C PRO A 136 1.55 -9.45 9.79
N LEU A 137 0.38 -8.96 9.37
CA LEU A 137 -0.25 -7.79 9.98
C LEU A 137 -1.45 -8.20 10.86
N PRO A 138 -1.62 -7.56 12.04
CA PRO A 138 -2.75 -7.82 12.93
C PRO A 138 -4.05 -7.36 12.29
N VAL A 139 -5.01 -8.29 12.15
CA VAL A 139 -6.32 -8.00 11.55
C VAL A 139 -7.34 -7.49 12.56
N ASP A 140 -7.09 -7.70 13.85
CA ASP A 140 -7.92 -7.26 14.97
C ASP A 140 -7.96 -5.73 15.13
N ARG A 141 -7.02 -5.02 14.50
CA ARG A 141 -6.97 -3.56 14.47
C ARG A 141 -7.69 -2.96 13.26
N LEU A 142 -8.17 -3.78 12.34
CA LEU A 142 -8.95 -3.29 11.20
C LEU A 142 -10.36 -2.92 11.66
N PRO A 143 -10.87 -1.75 11.24
CA PRO A 143 -12.24 -1.37 11.57
C PRO A 143 -13.23 -2.31 10.88
N THR A 144 -14.28 -2.68 11.59
CA THR A 144 -15.39 -3.42 10.99
C THR A 144 -16.18 -2.48 10.09
N PRO A 145 -16.28 -2.76 8.77
CA PRO A 145 -17.09 -1.94 7.87
C PRO A 145 -18.55 -1.96 8.29
N THR A 146 -19.23 -0.84 8.06
CA THR A 146 -20.64 -0.69 8.41
C THR A 146 -21.53 -1.00 7.21
N ARG A 147 -22.84 -1.10 7.44
CA ARG A 147 -23.80 -1.24 6.33
C ARG A 147 -23.67 -0.03 5.40
N ALA A 148 -23.55 -0.32 4.10
CA ALA A 148 -23.48 0.70 3.08
C ALA A 148 -24.68 1.66 3.09
N ARG A 149 -24.44 2.96 2.89
CA ARG A 149 -25.52 3.95 2.71
C ARG A 149 -26.27 3.77 1.39
N ALA A 150 -25.58 3.24 0.36
CA ALA A 150 -26.12 2.97 -0.95
C ALA A 150 -25.99 1.49 -1.28
N SER A 151 -27.05 0.90 -1.83
CA SER A 151 -27.11 -0.55 -2.03
C SER A 151 -26.03 -1.07 -2.97
N GLY A 152 -25.32 -2.11 -2.54
CA GLY A 152 -24.27 -2.77 -3.32
C GLY A 152 -23.00 -1.95 -3.55
N LEU A 153 -22.78 -0.86 -2.81
CA LEU A 153 -21.59 -0.02 -2.92
C LEU A 153 -20.84 0.06 -1.57
N PRO A 154 -19.50 0.01 -1.55
CA PRO A 154 -18.74 0.23 -0.31
C PRO A 154 -18.90 1.68 0.18
N ASN A 155 -18.87 1.88 1.50
CA ASN A 155 -18.83 3.21 2.11
C ASN A 155 -17.43 3.82 1.96
N LEU A 156 -17.36 5.07 1.53
CA LEU A 156 -16.09 5.83 1.45
C LEU A 156 -15.45 6.00 2.84
N ASP A 157 -16.25 6.37 3.84
CA ASP A 157 -15.77 6.60 5.22
C ASP A 157 -15.13 5.32 5.79
N ASP A 158 -15.75 4.15 5.58
CA ASP A 158 -15.22 2.86 6.03
C ASP A 158 -13.94 2.47 5.27
N ALA A 159 -13.88 2.76 3.97
CA ALA A 159 -12.68 2.50 3.16
C ALA A 159 -11.49 3.36 3.58
N GLN A 160 -11.73 4.65 3.89
CA GLN A 160 -10.71 5.54 4.43
C GLN A 160 -10.24 5.05 5.81
N ALA A 161 -11.15 4.70 6.72
CA ALA A 161 -10.78 4.18 8.03
C ALA A 161 -9.95 2.88 7.93
N ALA A 162 -10.30 1.97 7.00
CA ALA A 162 -9.55 0.75 6.76
C ALA A 162 -8.14 1.04 6.21
N LEU A 163 -8.01 2.00 5.28
CA LEU A 163 -6.71 2.45 4.78
C LEU A 163 -5.86 3.09 5.87
N GLU A 164 -6.45 3.94 6.73
CA GLU A 164 -5.74 4.59 7.82
C GLU A 164 -5.15 3.56 8.79
N ALA A 165 -5.94 2.56 9.17
CA ALA A 165 -5.47 1.45 10.01
C ALA A 165 -4.34 0.66 9.33
N LEU A 166 -4.49 0.30 8.05
CA LEU A 166 -3.47 -0.45 7.32
C LEU A 166 -2.17 0.35 7.12
N VAL A 167 -2.28 1.63 6.77
CA VAL A 167 -1.14 2.54 6.62
C VAL A 167 -0.42 2.72 7.95
N ALA A 168 -1.13 2.80 9.08
CA ALA A 168 -0.52 2.87 10.40
C ALA A 168 0.31 1.62 10.71
N GLU A 169 -0.23 0.43 10.47
CA GLU A 169 0.50 -0.84 10.67
C GLU A 169 1.72 -0.97 9.76
N LEU A 170 1.59 -0.64 8.47
CA LEU A 170 2.71 -0.64 7.52
C LEU A 170 3.80 0.36 7.93
N ASN A 171 3.42 1.56 8.35
CA ASN A 171 4.35 2.57 8.82
C ASN A 171 5.12 2.09 10.05
N ALA A 172 4.44 1.48 11.03
CA ALA A 172 5.08 0.97 12.23
C ALA A 172 6.21 -0.03 11.93
N VAL A 173 6.07 -0.79 10.84
CA VAL A 173 7.05 -1.80 10.44
C VAL A 173 8.15 -1.25 9.54
N VAL A 174 7.79 -0.39 8.58
CA VAL A 174 8.72 0.04 7.52
C VAL A 174 9.57 1.24 7.92
N ILE A 175 9.04 2.15 8.75
CA ILE A 175 9.75 3.37 9.19
C ILE A 175 11.13 3.07 9.81
N PRO A 176 11.30 2.07 10.72
CA PRO A 176 12.61 1.74 11.26
C PRO A 176 13.66 1.42 10.19
N PHE A 177 13.29 0.66 9.14
CA PHE A 177 14.21 0.34 8.05
C PHE A 177 14.57 1.58 7.22
N LEU A 178 13.60 2.47 6.98
CA LEU A 178 13.86 3.72 6.26
C LEU A 178 14.83 4.61 7.03
N HIS A 179 14.67 4.74 8.35
CA HIS A 179 15.59 5.50 9.19
C HIS A 179 17.02 4.98 9.13
N GLU A 180 17.23 3.66 9.22
CA GLU A 180 18.57 3.06 9.07
C GLU A 180 19.17 3.32 7.68
N LEU A 181 18.36 3.23 6.62
CA LEU A 181 18.78 3.48 5.23
C LEU A 181 19.06 4.95 4.91
N GLU A 182 18.49 5.87 5.70
CA GLU A 182 18.74 7.31 5.61
C GLU A 182 19.95 7.73 6.45
N ALA A 183 20.17 7.07 7.60
CA ALA A 183 21.34 7.31 8.45
C ALA A 183 22.63 6.75 7.83
N SER A 184 22.54 5.68 7.04
CA SER A 184 23.68 5.03 6.37
C SER A 184 24.13 5.72 5.07
N ARG A 185 23.64 6.95 4.79
CA ARG A 185 23.98 7.72 3.59
C ARG A 185 25.27 8.51 3.72
#